data_AF-A0A7J5DTT6-F1
#
_entry.id   AF-A0A7J5DTT6-F1
#
_cell.length_a   1.000
_cell.length_b   1.000
_cell.length_c   1.000
_cell.angle_alpha   90.00
_cell.angle_beta   90.00
_cell.angle_gamma   90.00
#
_symmetry.space_group_name_H-M   'P 1'
#
loop_
_entity.id
_entity.type
_entity.pdbx_description
1 polymer ?
#
loop_
_entity_poly.entity_id
_entity_poly.type
_entity_poly.pdbx_seq_one_letter_code
_entity_poly.pdbx_strand_id
1 'polypeptide(L)'
;MPDVRLHWTDNPEVLLGRRARWFPIQRVIAIDKRERRLKTRCSLAHELAHIVLGDTCGTEDGLYDDRREQRADEFAARLLLPDLDLLARTIVVTVNDGHAANELNVTLNLYRVRLDTLEPEERAVIDGYVVGAAGEWGA
;
A
#
# COMPACT_ATOMS: atom_id res chain seq x y z
N MET A 1 1.79 5.32 -21.31
CA MET A 1 0.99 5.76 -20.15
C MET A 1 0.28 7.03 -20.52
N PRO A 2 -1.00 7.21 -20.16
CA PRO A 2 -1.66 8.46 -20.45
C PRO A 2 -1.09 9.54 -19.49
N ASP A 3 -1.01 10.80 -19.93
CA ASP A 3 -0.36 11.89 -19.19
C ASP A 3 -1.07 12.14 -17.84
N VAL A 4 -0.41 11.87 -16.71
CA VAL A 4 -0.95 12.02 -15.34
C VAL A 4 -0.11 13.07 -14.62
N ARG A 5 -0.78 14.08 -14.06
CA ARG A 5 -0.12 15.18 -13.34
C ARG A 5 -0.24 14.98 -11.84
N LEU A 6 0.81 15.36 -11.11
CA LEU A 6 0.75 15.49 -9.66
C LEU A 6 0.42 16.93 -9.27
N HIS A 7 -0.52 17.11 -8.35
CA HIS A 7 -0.88 18.40 -7.80
C HIS A 7 -0.74 18.37 -6.27
N TRP A 8 0.26 19.09 -5.76
CA TRP A 8 0.48 19.24 -4.32
C TRP A 8 -0.40 20.36 -3.79
N THR A 9 -1.23 20.07 -2.80
CA THR A 9 -2.20 21.02 -2.24
C THR A 9 -2.35 20.84 -0.74
N ASP A 10 -2.82 21.87 -0.07
CA ASP A 10 -3.32 21.83 1.31
C ASP A 10 -4.79 22.23 1.38
N ASN A 11 -5.49 22.35 0.25
CA ASN A 11 -6.90 22.69 0.22
C ASN A 11 -7.76 21.48 0.68
N PRO A 12 -8.46 21.57 1.82
CA PRO A 12 -9.29 20.47 2.32
C PRO A 12 -10.50 20.16 1.42
N GLU A 13 -10.99 21.13 0.63
CA GLU A 13 -12.11 20.93 -0.30
C GLU A 13 -11.73 20.04 -1.48
N VAL A 14 -10.46 20.08 -1.89
CA VAL A 14 -9.94 19.19 -2.95
C VAL A 14 -9.80 17.76 -2.40
N LEU A 15 -9.25 17.64 -1.19
CA LEU A 15 -8.89 16.36 -0.61
C LEU A 15 -10.05 15.64 0.10
N LEU A 16 -11.10 16.36 0.52
CA LEU A 16 -12.23 15.84 1.30
C LEU A 16 -11.79 14.96 2.49
N GLY A 17 -10.77 15.42 3.22
CA GLY A 17 -10.21 14.71 4.38
C GLY A 17 -9.27 13.54 4.06
N ARG A 18 -9.03 13.24 2.77
CA ARG A 18 -8.06 12.23 2.32
C ARG A 18 -6.65 12.82 2.22
N ARG A 19 -5.64 11.95 2.11
CA ARG A 19 -4.22 12.33 1.97
C ARG A 19 -3.78 12.49 0.53
N ALA A 20 -4.43 11.78 -0.36
CA ALA A 20 -4.33 11.94 -1.80
C ALA A 20 -5.69 11.61 -2.42
N ARG A 21 -5.86 11.96 -3.69
CA ARG A 21 -7.05 11.64 -4.46
C ARG A 21 -6.78 11.66 -5.96
N TRP A 22 -7.23 10.63 -6.65
CA TRP A 22 -7.27 10.55 -8.10
C TRP A 22 -8.48 11.28 -8.68
N PHE A 23 -8.24 12.15 -9.66
CA PHE A 23 -9.26 12.86 -10.43
C PHE A 23 -9.23 12.42 -11.90
N PRO A 24 -10.09 11.47 -12.30
CA PRO A 24 -9.99 10.82 -13.61
C PRO A 24 -10.22 11.76 -14.80
N ILE A 25 -11.13 12.73 -14.68
CA ILE A 25 -11.44 13.68 -15.75
C ILE A 25 -10.27 14.65 -15.98
N GLN A 26 -9.72 15.21 -14.90
CA GLN A 26 -8.63 16.18 -14.92
C GLN A 26 -7.26 15.53 -15.13
N ARG A 27 -7.20 14.20 -14.95
CA ARG A 27 -6.00 13.37 -15.01
C ARG A 27 -4.93 13.82 -14.02
N VAL A 28 -5.37 14.09 -12.79
CA VAL A 28 -4.55 14.64 -11.71
C VAL A 28 -4.63 13.75 -10.48
N ILE A 29 -3.49 13.46 -9.86
CA ILE A 29 -3.44 12.98 -8.48
C ILE A 29 -3.18 14.21 -7.60
N ALA A 30 -4.15 14.58 -6.77
CA ALA A 30 -3.94 15.57 -5.73
C ALA A 30 -3.30 14.91 -4.52
N ILE A 31 -2.32 15.56 -3.90
CA ILE A 31 -1.58 15.05 -2.74
C ILE A 31 -1.51 16.14 -1.68
N ASP A 32 -1.77 15.79 -0.42
CA ASP A 32 -1.55 16.71 0.70
C ASP A 32 -0.06 17.04 0.82
N LYS A 33 0.30 18.30 0.60
CA LYS A 33 1.69 18.78 0.68
C LYS A 33 2.26 18.74 2.10
N ARG A 34 1.42 18.55 3.12
CA ARG A 34 1.79 18.47 4.54
C ARG A 34 2.14 17.05 4.98
N GLU A 35 1.84 16.04 4.15
CA GLU A 35 2.06 14.65 4.51
C GLU A 35 3.54 14.26 4.52
N ARG A 36 3.87 13.31 5.40
CA ARG A 36 5.24 12.79 5.49
C ARG A 36 5.54 11.90 4.29
N ARG A 37 6.80 11.89 3.85
CA ARG A 37 7.29 11.13 2.69
C ARG A 37 6.78 9.68 2.62
N LEU A 38 6.83 8.94 3.73
CA LEU A 38 6.35 7.55 3.81
C LEU A 38 4.85 7.46 3.47
N LYS A 39 4.02 8.30 4.09
CA LYS A 39 2.57 8.33 3.86
C LYS A 39 2.25 8.79 2.44
N THR A 40 2.94 9.80 1.94
CA THR A 40 2.83 10.26 0.56
C THR A 40 3.14 9.16 -0.45
N ARG A 41 4.21 8.38 -0.24
CA ARG A 41 4.56 7.24 -1.09
C ARG A 41 3.45 6.20 -1.11
N CYS A 42 2.88 5.87 0.05
CA CYS A 42 1.79 4.90 0.17
C CYS A 42 0.51 5.39 -0.51
N SER A 43 0.08 6.62 -0.22
CA SER A 43 -1.09 7.22 -0.86
C SER A 43 -0.90 7.34 -2.37
N LEU A 44 0.28 7.72 -2.85
CA LEU A 44 0.55 7.78 -4.30
C LEU A 44 0.44 6.41 -4.96
N ALA A 45 0.97 5.35 -4.35
CA ALA A 45 0.82 3.99 -4.86
C ALA A 45 -0.64 3.55 -4.94
N HIS A 46 -1.45 3.92 -3.94
CA HIS A 46 -2.90 3.70 -3.91
C HIS A 46 -3.61 4.41 -5.08
N GLU A 47 -3.39 5.71 -5.26
CA GLU A 47 -4.02 6.46 -6.36
C GLU A 47 -3.55 5.97 -7.74
N LEU A 48 -2.29 5.52 -7.86
CA LEU A 48 -1.80 4.87 -9.08
C LEU A 48 -2.48 3.53 -9.34
N ALA A 49 -2.83 2.77 -8.30
CA ALA A 49 -3.57 1.53 -8.45
C ALA A 49 -4.91 1.76 -9.13
N HIS A 50 -5.68 2.78 -8.70
CA HIS A 50 -6.94 3.15 -9.35
C HIS A 50 -6.75 3.46 -10.85
N ILE A 51 -5.67 4.15 -11.22
CA ILE A 51 -5.37 4.44 -12.63
C ILE A 51 -5.10 3.15 -13.42
N VAL A 52 -4.30 2.24 -12.86
CA VAL A 52 -3.92 0.99 -13.53
C VAL A 52 -5.11 0.05 -13.65
N LEU A 53 -5.96 -0.02 -12.62
CA LEU A 53 -7.15 -0.88 -12.58
C LEU A 53 -8.34 -0.31 -13.36
N GLY A 54 -8.24 0.95 -13.82
CA GLY A 54 -9.30 1.63 -14.56
C GLY A 54 -10.47 2.10 -13.68
N ASP A 55 -10.21 2.27 -12.38
CA ASP A 55 -11.22 2.77 -11.45
C ASP A 55 -11.50 4.25 -11.74
N THR A 56 -12.78 4.57 -11.78
CA THR A 56 -13.26 5.95 -11.87
C THR A 56 -13.80 6.36 -10.50
N CYS A 57 -13.60 7.64 -10.11
CA CYS A 57 -14.45 8.26 -9.10
C CYS A 57 -15.86 8.36 -9.68
N GLY A 58 -16.62 7.27 -9.59
CA GLY A 58 -17.92 7.12 -10.22
C GLY A 58 -18.81 6.28 -9.33
N THR A 59 -19.74 7.01 -8.69
CA THR A 59 -20.85 6.61 -7.80
C THR A 59 -20.43 6.06 -6.44
N GLU A 60 -20.82 6.79 -5.39
CA GLU A 60 -20.75 6.45 -3.96
C GLU A 60 -21.71 5.28 -3.63
N ASP A 61 -21.67 4.21 -4.42
CA ASP A 61 -22.38 2.97 -4.15
C ASP A 61 -21.50 2.17 -3.18
N GLY A 62 -21.66 2.41 -1.87
CA GLY A 62 -20.70 2.02 -0.82
C GLY A 62 -20.12 0.61 -0.88
N LEU A 63 -20.87 -0.41 -1.34
CA LEU A 63 -20.36 -1.78 -1.49
C LEU A 63 -19.41 -1.97 -2.70
N TYR A 64 -19.61 -1.22 -3.79
CA TYR A 64 -18.72 -1.23 -4.94
C TYR A 64 -17.46 -0.38 -4.69
N ASP A 65 -17.57 0.62 -3.81
CA ASP A 65 -16.45 1.44 -3.35
C ASP A 65 -15.45 0.60 -2.55
N ASP A 66 -15.94 -0.18 -1.57
CA ASP A 66 -15.09 -1.01 -0.71
C ASP A 66 -14.22 -2.01 -1.49
N ARG A 67 -14.77 -2.67 -2.52
CA ARG A 67 -14.00 -3.63 -3.34
C ARG A 67 -12.94 -2.95 -4.21
N ARG A 68 -13.21 -1.74 -4.69
CA ARG A 68 -12.25 -0.97 -5.49
C ARG A 68 -11.11 -0.48 -4.61
N GLU A 69 -11.44 0.09 -3.46
CA GLU A 69 -10.46 0.54 -2.46
C GLU A 69 -9.61 -0.64 -1.97
N GLN A 70 -10.22 -1.81 -1.71
CA GLN A 70 -9.48 -3.02 -1.36
C GLN A 70 -8.51 -3.47 -2.46
N ARG A 71 -8.95 -3.56 -3.72
CA ARG A 71 -8.08 -3.95 -4.84
C ARG A 71 -6.96 -2.93 -5.08
N ALA A 72 -7.23 -1.65 -4.83
CA ALA A 72 -6.21 -0.61 -4.89
C ALA A 72 -5.16 -0.76 -3.78
N ASP A 73 -5.57 -1.03 -2.55
CA ASP A 73 -4.70 -1.35 -1.42
C ASP A 73 -3.85 -2.60 -1.71
N GLU A 74 -4.43 -3.68 -2.24
CA GLU A 74 -3.73 -4.91 -2.61
C GLU A 74 -2.66 -4.66 -3.69
N PHE A 75 -3.03 -3.93 -4.75
CA PHE A 75 -2.10 -3.55 -5.80
C PHE A 75 -0.96 -2.68 -5.24
N ALA A 76 -1.28 -1.66 -4.44
CA ALA A 76 -0.31 -0.77 -3.83
C ALA A 76 0.64 -1.54 -2.90
N ALA A 77 0.11 -2.47 -2.10
CA ALA A 77 0.89 -3.32 -1.21
C ALA A 77 1.88 -4.20 -1.99
N ARG A 78 1.45 -4.86 -3.08
CA ARG A 78 2.33 -5.67 -3.93
C ARG A 78 3.36 -4.82 -4.69
N LEU A 79 2.97 -3.63 -5.15
CA LEU A 79 3.87 -2.69 -5.82
C LEU A 79 4.98 -2.19 -4.89
N LEU A 80 4.65 -1.90 -3.62
CA LEU A 80 5.61 -1.35 -2.66
C LEU A 80 6.44 -2.43 -1.96
N LEU A 81 5.91 -3.65 -1.84
CA LEU A 81 6.57 -4.79 -1.18
C LEU A 81 6.71 -6.00 -2.14
N PRO A 82 7.48 -5.85 -3.24
CA PRO A 82 7.67 -6.92 -4.22
C PRO A 82 8.70 -7.98 -3.77
N ASP A 83 9.63 -7.61 -2.89
CA ASP A 83 10.72 -8.47 -2.43
C ASP A 83 10.28 -9.30 -1.21
N LEU A 84 9.96 -10.58 -1.45
CA LEU A 84 9.52 -11.51 -0.43
C LEU A 84 10.61 -11.88 0.57
N ASP A 85 11.87 -11.95 0.14
CA ASP A 85 12.98 -12.30 1.02
C ASP A 85 13.25 -11.15 2.00
N LEU A 86 13.17 -9.91 1.53
CA LEU A 86 13.25 -8.73 2.39
C LEU A 86 12.08 -8.71 3.38
N LEU A 87 10.84 -8.92 2.91
CA LEU A 87 9.66 -8.99 3.76
C LEU A 87 9.82 -10.07 4.85
N ALA A 88 10.25 -11.28 4.47
CA ALA A 88 10.46 -12.39 5.38
C ALA A 88 11.52 -12.09 6.44
N ARG A 89 12.69 -11.58 6.02
CA ARG A 89 13.76 -11.19 6.94
C ARG A 89 13.29 -10.11 7.91
N THR A 90 12.55 -9.10 7.42
CA THR A 90 12.01 -8.04 8.28
C THR A 90 11.02 -8.60 9.31
N ILE A 91 10.15 -9.54 8.93
CA ILE A 91 9.23 -10.21 9.87
C ILE A 91 10.01 -10.90 11.00
N VAL A 92 11.09 -11.60 10.67
CA VAL A 92 11.89 -12.34 11.66
C VAL A 92 12.61 -11.42 12.64
N VAL A 93 13.18 -10.30 12.16
CA VAL A 93 14.04 -9.45 12.99
C VAL A 93 13.31 -8.35 13.75
N THR A 94 12.04 -8.10 13.42
CA THR A 94 11.26 -7.01 14.05
C THR A 94 10.33 -7.54 15.14
N VAL A 95 10.08 -6.69 16.14
CA VAL A 95 9.32 -7.07 17.34
C VAL A 95 7.80 -7.07 17.11
N ASN A 96 7.31 -6.28 16.15
CA ASN A 96 5.90 -6.18 15.81
C ASN A 96 5.70 -5.58 14.41
N ASP A 97 4.49 -5.74 13.86
CA ASP A 97 4.10 -5.22 12.55
C ASP A 97 4.38 -3.73 12.34
N GLY A 98 4.24 -2.92 13.39
CA GLY A 98 4.47 -1.47 13.30
C GLY A 98 5.94 -1.15 13.01
N HIS A 99 6.84 -1.87 13.68
CA HIS A 99 8.28 -1.77 13.41
C HIS A 99 8.62 -2.32 12.02
N ALA A 100 8.04 -3.46 11.63
CA ALA A 100 8.22 -4.05 10.30
C ALA A 100 7.78 -3.10 9.18
N ALA A 101 6.58 -2.52 9.29
CA ALA A 101 6.05 -1.58 8.32
C ALA A 101 6.93 -0.33 8.18
N ASN A 102 7.43 0.21 9.30
CA ASN A 102 8.32 1.37 9.29
C ASN A 102 9.68 1.04 8.63
N GLU A 103 10.26 -0.12 8.92
CA GLU A 103 11.51 -0.59 8.30
C GLU A 103 11.36 -0.77 6.79
N LEU A 104 10.21 -1.31 6.35
CA LEU A 104 9.86 -1.47 4.94
C LEU A 104 9.37 -0.18 4.27
N ASN A 105 9.35 0.94 5.01
CA ASN A 105 8.93 2.26 4.54
C ASN A 105 7.52 2.27 3.92
N VAL A 106 6.59 1.57 4.57
CA VAL A 106 5.15 1.51 4.25
C VAL A 106 4.29 1.82 5.47
N THR A 107 3.00 2.09 5.26
CA THR A 107 2.05 2.18 6.36
C THR A 107 1.74 0.79 6.93
N LEU A 108 1.35 0.75 8.21
CA LEU A 108 0.88 -0.49 8.84
C LEU A 108 -0.29 -1.13 8.09
N ASN A 109 -1.16 -0.32 7.48
CA ASN A 109 -2.28 -0.82 6.66
C ASN A 109 -1.77 -1.63 5.46
N LEU A 110 -0.94 -1.04 4.60
CA LEU A 110 -0.45 -1.72 3.40
C LEU A 110 0.46 -2.92 3.73
N TYR A 111 1.20 -2.85 4.84
CA TYR A 111 1.93 -4.01 5.35
C TYR A 111 0.97 -5.18 5.67
N ARG A 112 -0.11 -4.92 6.40
CA ARG A 112 -1.10 -5.95 6.74
C ARG A 112 -1.83 -6.47 5.51
N VAL A 113 -2.27 -5.58 4.62
CA VAL A 113 -2.86 -5.98 3.33
C VAL A 113 -1.91 -6.90 2.57
N ARG A 114 -0.60 -6.58 2.52
CA ARG A 114 0.38 -7.46 1.87
C ARG A 114 0.37 -8.84 2.49
N LEU A 115 0.40 -8.93 3.82
CA LEU A 115 0.40 -10.20 4.52
C LEU A 115 -0.91 -10.97 4.32
N ASP A 116 -2.05 -10.30 4.36
CA ASP A 116 -3.37 -10.93 4.23
C ASP A 116 -3.64 -11.44 2.81
N THR A 117 -2.92 -10.90 1.81
CA THR A 117 -3.10 -11.21 0.38
C THR A 117 -1.88 -11.90 -0.25
N LEU A 118 -1.02 -12.52 0.56
CA LEU A 118 0.03 -13.41 0.06
C LEU A 118 -0.60 -14.60 -0.68
N GLU A 119 -0.13 -14.86 -1.89
CA GLU A 119 -0.46 -16.10 -2.60
C GLU A 119 0.14 -17.30 -1.85
N PRO A 120 -0.41 -18.53 -2.02
CA PRO A 120 0.08 -19.71 -1.31
C PRO A 120 1.59 -19.97 -1.46
N GLU A 121 2.13 -19.73 -2.66
CA GLU A 121 3.56 -19.82 -2.94
C GLU A 121 4.39 -18.74 -2.23
N GLU A 122 3.90 -17.50 -2.15
CA GLU A 122 4.56 -16.41 -1.45
C GLU A 122 4.54 -16.67 0.06
N ARG A 123 3.42 -17.16 0.59
CA ARG A 123 3.28 -17.59 1.99
C ARG A 123 4.32 -18.64 2.35
N ALA A 124 4.51 -19.65 1.50
CA ALA A 124 5.48 -20.71 1.75
C ALA A 124 6.92 -20.19 1.86
N VAL A 125 7.27 -19.16 1.09
CA VAL A 125 8.58 -18.48 1.22
C VAL A 125 8.71 -17.82 2.60
N ILE A 126 7.72 -17.02 3.01
CA ILE A 126 7.73 -16.34 4.31
C ILE A 126 7.84 -17.35 5.47
N ASP A 127 7.01 -18.39 5.45
CA ASP A 127 6.95 -19.40 6.52
C ASP A 127 8.27 -20.17 6.64
N GLY A 128 8.95 -20.42 5.50
CA GLY A 128 10.28 -21.05 5.49
C GLY A 128 11.33 -20.27 6.27
N TYR A 129 11.33 -18.93 6.16
CA TYR A 129 12.23 -18.07 6.95
C TYR A 129 11.89 -18.09 8.44
N VAL A 130 10.60 -18.04 8.78
CA VAL A 130 10.15 -18.00 10.19
C VAL A 130 10.50 -19.31 10.90
N VAL A 131 10.27 -20.46 10.26
CA VAL A 131 10.63 -21.78 10.80
C VAL A 131 12.14 -21.92 10.94
N GLY A 132 12.91 -21.49 9.92
CA GLY A 132 14.38 -21.50 9.98
C GLY A 132 14.92 -20.70 11.17
N ALA A 133 14.41 -19.49 11.37
CA ALA A 133 14.78 -18.65 12.50
C ALA A 133 14.38 -19.28 13.85
N ALA A 134 13.20 -19.91 13.98
CA ALA A 134 12.83 -20.57 15.23
C ALA A 134 13.77 -21.74 15.58
N GLY A 135 14.29 -22.46 14.57
CA GLY A 135 15.25 -23.55 14.77
C GLY A 135 16.65 -23.10 15.18
N GLU A 136 17.13 -21.95 14.67
CA GLU A 136 18.45 -21.42 14.99
C GLU A 136 18.56 -20.83 16.41
N TRP A 137 17.45 -20.40 17.01
CA TRP A 137 17.41 -19.76 18.33
C TRP A 137 16.89 -20.69 19.44
N GLY A 138 16.58 -21.94 19.09
CA GLY A 138 16.09 -22.98 20.01
C GLY A 138 17.12 -24.05 20.41
N ALA A 139 18.39 -23.89 20.06
CA ALA A 139 19.51 -24.78 20.39
C ALA A 139 20.54 -24.09 21.29
#